data_AF-A0A1D3L9W6-F1
#
_entry.id   AF-A0A1D3L9W6-F1
#
_cell.length_a   1.000
_cell.length_b   1.000
_cell.length_c   1.000
_cell.angle_alpha   90.00
_cell.angle_beta   90.00
_cell.angle_gamma   90.00
#
_symmetry.space_group_name_H-M   'P 1'
#
loop_
_entity.id
_entity.type
_entity.pdbx_description
1 polymer ?
#
loop_
_entity_poly.entity_id
_entity_poly.type
_entity_poly.pdbx_seq_one_letter_code
_entity_poly.pdbx_strand_id
1 'polypeptide(L)'
;MNKGYIKIALALLSVAGYMQNIAFAIEHAAATTSSNEKFEQLSLRVKQAREAQQAKEAQQAKEAEEAKEAAYVMDEALNIAKKHAEDLDGYELYYEKNRGTRLYFKKVNNTDVGRLDLIIPRPNSYDAVVDILWDPNGEKKFDASFIEGLTSKIYGLDFIIRQNRYKSAIESWKTYYHALAKKVELSEDQTAIVFVSSNMNDHDGGNNSEYVNPIVERANTFKPDIDSQRDIRNGELSKVYVNISAFFIYNDCCCTRITHIISMDHNTLPDTTDETLRVMTAQKMLNVANLRNVLTRNMPTRYAVL
;
A
#
# COMPACT_ATOMS: atom_id res chain seq x y z
N MET A 1 -23.96 10.21 14.00
CA MET A 1 -23.66 9.05 14.88
C MET A 1 -22.75 8.09 14.13
N ASN A 2 -21.52 7.90 14.61
CA ASN A 2 -20.50 7.12 13.92
C ASN A 2 -20.85 5.62 13.99
N LYS A 3 -21.12 4.99 12.83
CA LYS A 3 -21.53 3.58 12.72
C LYS A 3 -20.48 2.61 13.32
N GLY A 4 -19.21 3.03 13.42
CA GLY A 4 -18.14 2.25 14.04
C GLY A 4 -18.28 2.12 15.56
N TYR A 5 -18.66 3.20 16.26
CA TYR A 5 -18.85 3.19 17.72
C TYR A 5 -19.99 2.25 18.14
N ILE A 6 -21.05 2.15 17.33
CA ILE A 6 -22.19 1.24 17.59
C ILE A 6 -21.74 -0.22 17.51
N LYS A 7 -20.85 -0.58 16.57
CA LYS A 7 -20.34 -1.95 16.44
C LYS A 7 -19.45 -2.35 17.61
N ILE A 8 -18.59 -1.45 18.07
CA ILE A 8 -17.70 -1.67 19.23
C ILE A 8 -18.54 -1.79 20.51
N ALA A 9 -19.52 -0.92 20.71
CA ALA A 9 -20.43 -0.97 21.86
C ALA A 9 -21.29 -2.25 21.86
N LEU A 10 -21.83 -2.69 20.71
CA LEU A 10 -22.59 -3.94 20.60
C LEU A 10 -21.72 -5.16 20.91
N ALA A 11 -20.47 -5.17 20.43
CA ALA A 11 -19.53 -6.25 20.73
C ALA A 11 -19.26 -6.33 22.24
N LEU A 12 -19.00 -5.21 22.90
CA LEU A 12 -18.78 -5.16 24.36
C LEU A 12 -20.02 -5.59 25.17
N LEU A 13 -21.23 -5.19 24.75
CA LEU A 13 -22.49 -5.61 25.38
C LEU A 13 -22.75 -7.11 25.24
N SER A 14 -22.42 -7.69 24.08
CA SER A 14 -22.54 -9.13 23.85
C SER A 14 -21.59 -9.95 24.73
N VAL A 15 -20.39 -9.41 24.99
CA VAL A 15 -19.40 -10.01 25.88
C VAL A 15 -19.85 -9.92 27.34
N ALA A 16 -20.40 -8.77 27.78
CA ALA A 16 -20.92 -8.60 29.13
C ALA A 16 -22.10 -9.55 29.43
N GLY A 17 -23.02 -9.70 28.48
CA GLY A 17 -24.13 -10.66 28.59
C GLY A 17 -23.66 -12.12 28.63
N TYR A 18 -22.62 -12.47 27.88
CA TYR A 18 -22.00 -13.79 27.92
C TYR A 18 -21.34 -14.07 29.28
N MET A 19 -20.67 -13.07 29.87
CA MET A 19 -20.05 -13.19 31.21
C MET A 19 -21.09 -13.41 32.32
N GLN A 20 -22.22 -12.69 32.28
CA GLN A 20 -23.30 -12.87 33.25
C GLN A 20 -23.92 -14.28 33.15
N ASN A 21 -24.12 -14.79 31.93
CA ASN A 21 -24.63 -16.14 31.74
C ASN A 21 -23.66 -17.23 32.22
N ILE A 22 -22.35 -17.07 32.01
CA ILE A 22 -21.34 -18.02 32.52
C ILE A 22 -21.27 -17.96 34.04
N ALA A 23 -21.22 -16.77 34.63
CA ALA A 23 -21.14 -16.60 36.08
C ALA A 23 -22.35 -17.25 36.77
N PHE A 24 -23.55 -17.02 36.25
CA PHE A 24 -24.79 -17.61 36.77
C PHE A 24 -24.81 -19.14 36.65
N ALA A 25 -24.30 -19.70 35.54
CA ALA A 25 -24.21 -21.14 35.35
C ALA A 25 -23.21 -21.82 36.30
N ILE A 26 -22.11 -21.15 36.66
CA ILE A 26 -21.13 -21.65 37.64
C ILE A 26 -21.74 -21.64 39.05
N GLU A 27 -22.43 -20.57 39.42
CA GLU A 27 -23.11 -20.44 40.72
C GLU A 27 -24.19 -21.52 40.89
N HIS A 28 -24.96 -21.77 39.82
CA HIS A 28 -25.99 -22.81 39.81
C HIS A 28 -25.41 -24.23 39.82
N ALA A 29 -24.27 -24.47 39.17
CA ALA A 29 -23.60 -25.77 39.17
C ALA A 29 -22.96 -26.10 40.54
N ALA A 30 -22.45 -25.09 41.26
CA ALA A 30 -21.92 -25.24 42.61
C ALA A 30 -23.02 -25.57 43.65
N ALA A 31 -24.27 -25.13 43.42
CA ALA A 31 -25.41 -25.38 44.29
C ALA A 31 -25.99 -26.81 44.19
N THR A 32 -25.68 -27.54 43.11
CA THR A 32 -26.12 -28.93 42.90
C THR A 32 -24.93 -29.88 43.00
N THR A 33 -24.83 -30.65 44.08
CA THR A 33 -23.86 -31.74 44.28
C THR A 33 -23.86 -32.70 43.08
N SER A 34 -22.87 -32.58 42.19
CA SER A 34 -22.71 -33.49 41.05
C SER A 34 -21.26 -33.50 40.54
N SER A 35 -20.52 -34.56 40.91
CA SER A 35 -19.19 -34.99 40.44
C SER A 35 -18.10 -33.90 40.38
N ASN A 36 -17.08 -34.05 41.22
CA ASN A 36 -15.87 -33.21 41.25
C ASN A 36 -15.23 -33.04 39.85
N GLU A 37 -15.37 -34.03 38.96
CA GLU A 37 -14.85 -33.99 37.59
C GLU A 37 -15.54 -32.97 36.69
N LYS A 38 -16.86 -32.76 36.84
CA LYS A 38 -17.59 -31.77 36.03
C LYS A 38 -17.22 -30.34 36.41
N PHE A 39 -16.99 -30.10 37.70
CA PHE A 39 -16.55 -28.80 38.21
C PHE A 39 -15.13 -28.47 37.74
N GLU A 40 -14.21 -29.43 37.81
CA GLU A 40 -12.84 -29.28 37.29
C GLU A 40 -12.82 -29.10 35.75
N GLN A 41 -13.69 -29.80 35.02
CA GLN A 41 -13.79 -29.60 33.57
C GLN A 41 -14.35 -28.20 33.22
N LEU A 42 -15.28 -27.68 34.02
CA LEU A 42 -15.82 -26.33 33.84
C LEU A 42 -14.79 -25.25 34.18
N SER A 43 -14.04 -25.42 35.28
CA SER A 43 -12.97 -24.50 35.69
C SER A 43 -11.87 -24.41 34.63
N LEU A 44 -11.49 -25.55 34.04
CA LEU A 44 -10.52 -25.63 32.95
C LEU A 44 -11.03 -24.91 31.69
N ARG A 45 -12.31 -25.09 31.32
CA ARG A 45 -12.91 -24.39 30.17
C ARG A 45 -12.96 -22.87 30.37
N VAL A 46 -13.27 -22.41 31.58
CA VAL A 46 -13.27 -20.98 31.92
C VAL A 46 -11.85 -20.40 31.84
N LYS A 47 -10.85 -21.15 32.31
CA LYS A 47 -9.44 -20.76 32.20
C LYS A 47 -9.01 -20.63 30.73
N GLN A 48 -9.30 -21.63 29.91
CA GLN A 48 -9.01 -21.61 28.47
C GLN A 48 -9.71 -20.46 27.74
N ALA A 49 -10.97 -20.17 28.09
CA ALA A 49 -11.71 -19.05 27.52
C ALA A 49 -11.08 -17.70 27.88
N ARG A 50 -10.62 -17.53 29.13
CA ARG A 50 -9.91 -16.32 29.57
C ARG A 50 -8.56 -16.15 28.85
N GLU A 51 -7.79 -17.23 28.73
CA GLU A 51 -6.51 -17.22 28.01
C GLU A 51 -6.69 -16.88 26.53
N ALA A 52 -7.69 -17.48 25.87
CA ALA A 52 -8.02 -17.16 24.48
C ALA A 52 -8.45 -15.70 24.29
N GLN A 53 -9.22 -15.15 25.24
CA GLN A 53 -9.63 -13.75 25.22
C GLN A 53 -8.43 -12.81 25.41
N GLN A 54 -7.55 -13.09 26.38
CA GLN A 54 -6.33 -12.32 26.59
C GLN A 54 -5.41 -12.34 25.36
N ALA A 55 -5.24 -13.50 24.73
CA ALA A 55 -4.47 -13.64 23.51
C ALA A 55 -5.05 -12.79 22.36
N LYS A 56 -6.38 -12.77 22.23
CA LYS A 56 -7.08 -11.95 21.23
C LYS A 56 -6.89 -10.44 21.49
N GLU A 57 -7.01 -10.01 22.74
CA GLU A 57 -6.79 -8.60 23.13
C GLU A 57 -5.34 -8.16 22.88
N ALA A 58 -4.37 -9.01 23.22
CA ALA A 58 -2.95 -8.75 22.95
C ALA A 58 -2.67 -8.64 21.44
N GLN A 59 -3.27 -9.52 20.63
CA GLN A 59 -3.14 -9.47 19.17
C GLN A 59 -3.73 -8.18 18.60
N GLN A 60 -4.92 -7.77 19.05
CA GLN A 60 -5.54 -6.51 18.63
C GLN A 60 -4.70 -5.29 19.02
N ALA A 61 -4.10 -5.29 20.21
CA ALA A 61 -3.21 -4.22 20.64
C ALA A 61 -1.95 -4.13 19.76
N LYS A 62 -1.36 -5.28 19.40
CA LYS A 62 -0.22 -5.35 18.48
C LYS A 62 -0.56 -4.83 17.09
N GLU A 63 -1.72 -5.23 16.54
CA GLU A 63 -2.20 -4.73 15.24
C GLU A 63 -2.48 -3.23 15.27
N ALA A 64 -3.02 -2.70 16.36
CA ALA A 64 -3.26 -1.27 16.53
C ALA A 64 -1.95 -0.46 16.61
N GLU A 65 -0.94 -0.95 17.34
CA GLU A 65 0.36 -0.27 17.40
C GLU A 65 1.08 -0.32 16.04
N GLU A 66 1.02 -1.45 15.35
CA GLU A 66 1.57 -1.55 13.99
C GLU A 66 0.89 -0.57 13.02
N ALA A 67 -0.44 -0.47 13.05
CA ALA A 67 -1.21 0.46 12.22
C ALA A 67 -0.84 1.94 12.48
N LYS A 68 -0.57 2.26 13.75
CA LYS A 68 -0.14 3.59 14.18
C LYS A 68 1.27 3.92 13.69
N GLU A 69 2.22 3.00 13.80
CA GLU A 69 3.57 3.17 13.25
C GLU A 69 3.53 3.30 11.72
N ALA A 70 2.72 2.48 11.05
CA ALA A 70 2.48 2.58 9.62
C ALA A 70 1.96 3.98 9.24
N ALA A 71 1.05 4.56 10.04
CA ALA A 71 0.53 5.90 9.80
C ALA A 71 1.63 6.97 9.88
N TYR A 72 2.55 6.88 10.87
CA TYR A 72 3.69 7.79 10.97
C TYR A 72 4.64 7.69 9.77
N VAL A 73 4.88 6.49 9.25
CA VAL A 73 5.66 6.31 8.01
C VAL A 73 5.00 7.03 6.84
N MET A 74 3.68 6.87 6.68
CA MET A 74 2.96 7.50 5.57
C MET A 74 2.86 9.02 5.69
N ASP A 75 2.80 9.56 6.89
CA ASP A 75 2.76 11.01 7.12
C ASP A 75 4.13 11.66 6.79
N GLU A 76 5.24 11.02 7.17
CA GLU A 76 6.59 11.43 6.74
C GLU A 76 6.72 11.37 5.21
N ALA A 77 6.34 10.24 4.62
CA ALA A 77 6.41 10.02 3.18
C ALA A 77 5.61 11.06 2.39
N LEU A 78 4.38 11.36 2.81
CA LEU A 78 3.56 12.39 2.18
C LEU A 78 4.24 13.76 2.23
N ASN A 79 4.84 14.13 3.37
CA ASN A 79 5.54 15.40 3.51
C ASN A 79 6.80 15.48 2.62
N ILE A 80 7.57 14.40 2.51
CA ILE A 80 8.72 14.33 1.61
C ILE A 80 8.25 14.46 0.14
N ALA A 81 7.23 13.69 -0.25
CA ALA A 81 6.69 13.72 -1.60
C ALA A 81 6.15 15.11 -1.99
N LYS A 82 5.49 15.82 -1.06
CA LYS A 82 5.02 17.20 -1.29
C LYS A 82 6.16 18.15 -1.61
N LYS A 83 7.25 18.11 -0.85
CA LYS A 83 8.45 18.92 -1.13
C LYS A 83 8.99 18.69 -2.55
N HIS A 84 9.06 17.43 -2.99
CA HIS A 84 9.49 17.08 -4.35
C HIS A 84 8.50 17.51 -5.44
N ALA A 85 7.20 17.57 -5.13
CA ALA A 85 6.17 18.01 -6.07
C ALA A 85 6.09 19.54 -6.20
N GLU A 86 6.39 20.28 -5.14
CA GLU A 86 6.32 21.75 -5.11
C GLU A 86 7.55 22.41 -5.75
N ASP A 87 8.73 21.79 -5.64
CA ASP A 87 10.00 22.38 -6.06
C ASP A 87 10.72 21.54 -7.13
N LEU A 88 11.25 22.22 -8.14
CA LEU A 88 12.09 21.65 -9.20
C LEU A 88 13.58 21.97 -9.00
N ASP A 89 13.96 22.62 -7.90
CA ASP A 89 15.37 22.91 -7.63
C ASP A 89 16.23 21.63 -7.57
N GLY A 90 17.34 21.65 -8.30
CA GLY A 90 18.23 20.51 -8.49
C GLY A 90 17.67 19.36 -9.35
N TYR A 91 16.49 19.50 -9.96
CA TYR A 91 15.99 18.55 -10.95
C TYR A 91 16.52 18.86 -12.35
N GLU A 92 17.03 17.84 -13.01
CA GLU A 92 17.46 17.90 -14.41
C GLU A 92 16.37 17.32 -15.32
N LEU A 93 16.07 18.02 -16.43
CA LEU A 93 15.13 17.52 -17.43
C LEU A 93 15.71 16.30 -18.13
N TYR A 94 14.97 15.19 -18.10
CA TYR A 94 15.34 13.93 -18.73
C TYR A 94 14.53 13.66 -20.00
N TYR A 95 13.24 13.99 -19.99
CA TYR A 95 12.35 13.77 -21.14
C TYR A 95 11.25 14.83 -21.20
N GLU A 96 10.98 15.36 -22.39
CA GLU A 96 9.84 16.23 -22.66
C GLU A 96 9.12 15.80 -23.95
N LYS A 97 7.79 15.85 -23.92
CA LYS A 97 6.95 15.71 -25.11
C LYS A 97 5.90 16.82 -25.13
N ASN A 98 5.66 17.38 -26.32
CA ASN A 98 4.75 18.51 -26.60
C ASN A 98 3.30 18.41 -26.09
N ARG A 99 2.90 17.30 -25.46
CA ARG A 99 1.55 17.09 -24.88
C ARG A 99 1.50 17.30 -23.37
N GLY A 100 2.45 18.01 -22.77
CA GLY A 100 2.51 18.21 -21.32
C GLY A 100 2.90 16.93 -20.58
N THR A 101 3.94 16.24 -21.07
CA THR A 101 4.64 15.19 -20.33
C THR A 101 6.08 15.65 -20.15
N ARG A 102 6.51 15.82 -18.91
CA ARG A 102 7.88 16.19 -18.57
C ARG A 102 8.37 15.30 -17.45
N LEU A 103 9.53 14.70 -17.63
CA LEU A 103 10.16 13.83 -16.65
C LEU A 103 11.52 14.42 -16.30
N TYR A 104 11.77 14.51 -15.00
CA TYR A 104 12.97 15.04 -14.41
C TYR A 104 13.57 14.04 -13.44
N PHE A 105 14.87 14.16 -13.19
CA PHE A 105 15.55 13.41 -12.13
C PHE A 105 16.40 14.33 -11.25
N LYS A 106 16.51 13.97 -9.97
CA LYS A 106 17.40 14.56 -8.99
C LYS A 106 18.04 13.45 -8.16
N LYS A 107 19.31 13.58 -7.78
CA LYS A 107 19.93 12.67 -6.81
C LYS A 107 19.66 13.14 -5.39
N VAL A 108 19.23 12.22 -4.53
CA VAL A 108 19.05 12.40 -3.08
C VAL A 108 19.66 11.17 -2.39
N ASN A 109 20.59 11.37 -1.48
CA ASN A 109 21.28 10.28 -0.76
C ASN A 109 21.84 9.20 -1.73
N ASN A 110 22.47 9.64 -2.82
CA ASN A 110 22.99 8.81 -3.92
C ASN A 110 21.95 8.04 -4.76
N THR A 111 20.66 8.14 -4.44
CA THR A 111 19.57 7.53 -5.18
C THR A 111 18.87 8.54 -6.09
N ASP A 112 18.42 8.11 -7.26
CA ASP A 112 17.60 8.94 -8.14
C ASP A 112 16.16 9.05 -7.63
N VAL A 113 15.65 10.28 -7.64
CA VAL A 113 14.24 10.62 -7.45
C VAL A 113 13.74 11.22 -8.77
N GLY A 114 12.83 10.50 -9.42
CA GLY A 114 12.13 10.94 -10.61
C GLY A 114 10.90 11.79 -10.27
N ARG A 115 10.64 12.80 -11.10
CA ARG A 115 9.40 13.58 -11.09
C ARG A 115 8.81 13.64 -12.49
N LEU A 116 7.59 13.15 -12.65
CA LEU A 116 6.83 13.19 -13.89
C LEU A 116 5.65 14.14 -13.74
N ASP A 117 5.63 15.21 -14.53
CA ASP A 117 4.47 16.06 -14.70
C ASP A 117 3.69 15.63 -15.96
N LEU A 118 2.41 15.34 -15.79
CA LEU A 118 1.52 14.81 -16.82
C LEU A 118 0.20 15.57 -16.85
N ILE A 119 -0.18 16.09 -18.02
CA ILE A 119 -1.50 16.67 -18.28
C ILE A 119 -2.37 15.67 -19.03
N ILE A 120 -3.55 15.33 -18.52
CA ILE A 120 -4.57 14.56 -19.23
C ILE A 120 -5.64 15.55 -19.70
N PRO A 121 -5.67 15.95 -20.99
CA PRO A 121 -6.55 17.00 -21.50
C PRO A 121 -7.98 16.47 -21.71
N ARG A 122 -8.61 16.01 -20.64
CA ARG A 122 -9.97 15.50 -20.61
C ARG A 122 -10.69 16.03 -19.36
N PRO A 123 -11.79 16.79 -19.53
CA PRO A 123 -12.65 17.16 -18.41
C PRO A 123 -13.22 15.92 -17.70
N ASN A 124 -13.46 16.02 -16.39
CA ASN A 124 -14.08 14.97 -15.57
C ASN A 124 -13.34 13.62 -15.63
N SER A 125 -12.02 13.65 -15.81
CA SER A 125 -11.18 12.44 -15.77
C SER A 125 -10.59 12.15 -14.39
N TYR A 126 -10.75 13.08 -13.45
CA TYR A 126 -10.15 13.04 -12.11
C TYR A 126 -10.50 11.75 -11.34
N ASP A 127 -11.79 11.48 -11.13
CA ASP A 127 -12.23 10.30 -10.37
C ASP A 127 -11.73 9.00 -11.01
N ALA A 128 -11.83 8.91 -12.34
CA ALA A 128 -11.36 7.74 -13.07
C ALA A 128 -9.84 7.54 -12.93
N VAL A 129 -9.06 8.61 -12.87
CA VAL A 129 -7.60 8.53 -12.63
C VAL A 129 -7.32 8.07 -11.20
N VAL A 130 -8.00 8.65 -10.21
CA VAL A 130 -7.87 8.24 -8.79
C VAL A 130 -8.22 6.76 -8.63
N ASP A 131 -9.34 6.32 -9.20
CA ASP A 131 -9.80 4.93 -9.14
C ASP A 131 -8.82 3.97 -9.81
N ILE A 132 -8.29 4.32 -11.00
CA ILE A 132 -7.31 3.48 -11.69
C ILE A 132 -6.01 3.38 -10.89
N LEU A 133 -5.51 4.47 -10.31
CA LEU A 133 -4.25 4.44 -9.55
C LEU A 133 -4.43 3.75 -8.18
N TRP A 134 -5.61 3.85 -7.57
CA TRP A 134 -5.91 3.19 -6.30
C TRP A 134 -6.30 1.72 -6.46
N ASP A 135 -6.83 1.28 -7.59
CA ASP A 135 -7.11 -0.15 -7.83
C ASP A 135 -5.79 -0.96 -7.81
N PRO A 136 -5.66 -2.02 -6.98
CA PRO A 136 -4.50 -2.89 -6.98
C PRO A 136 -4.13 -3.42 -8.37
N ASN A 137 -5.08 -3.57 -9.29
CA ASN A 137 -4.86 -4.05 -10.64
C ASN A 137 -5.02 -2.97 -11.72
N GLY A 138 -5.17 -1.69 -11.34
CA GLY A 138 -5.42 -0.62 -12.30
C GLY A 138 -4.24 -0.32 -13.22
N GLU A 139 -3.00 -0.59 -12.78
CA GLU A 139 -1.80 -0.49 -13.61
C GLU A 139 -1.86 -1.35 -14.88
N LYS A 140 -2.60 -2.47 -14.89
CA LYS A 140 -2.85 -3.30 -16.09
C LYS A 140 -3.36 -2.50 -17.28
N LYS A 141 -4.04 -1.39 -17.03
CA LYS A 141 -4.63 -0.55 -18.09
C LYS A 141 -3.55 0.24 -18.84
N PHE A 142 -2.44 0.59 -18.21
CA PHE A 142 -1.45 1.53 -18.77
C PHE A 142 0.00 1.02 -18.76
N ASP A 143 0.29 -0.07 -18.04
CA ASP A 143 1.59 -0.73 -17.99
C ASP A 143 1.49 -2.20 -18.42
N ALA A 144 2.07 -2.54 -19.57
CA ALA A 144 2.04 -3.89 -20.13
C ALA A 144 2.97 -4.88 -19.38
N SER A 145 3.90 -4.38 -18.57
CA SER A 145 4.76 -5.21 -17.71
C SER A 145 4.04 -5.67 -16.45
N PHE A 146 2.98 -4.97 -16.03
CA PHE A 146 2.23 -5.30 -14.82
C PHE A 146 1.56 -6.67 -14.92
N ILE A 147 1.75 -7.52 -13.91
CA ILE A 147 1.17 -8.87 -13.85
C ILE A 147 -0.07 -8.86 -12.97
N GLU A 148 0.07 -8.48 -11.71
CA GLU A 148 -1.00 -8.48 -10.72
C GLU A 148 -0.65 -7.62 -9.51
N GLY A 149 -1.69 -7.12 -8.84
CA GLY A 149 -1.56 -6.48 -7.55
C GLY A 149 -2.53 -7.07 -6.54
N LEU A 150 -2.07 -7.23 -5.31
CA LEU A 150 -2.76 -7.90 -4.21
C LEU A 150 -2.70 -7.02 -2.96
N THR A 151 -3.73 -7.11 -2.14
CA THR A 151 -3.75 -6.49 -0.81
C THR A 151 -3.19 -7.49 0.19
N SER A 152 -1.99 -7.22 0.70
CA SER A 152 -1.31 -8.10 1.66
C SER A 152 -1.75 -7.85 3.10
N LYS A 153 -2.10 -6.60 3.44
CA LYS A 153 -2.57 -6.22 4.77
C LYS A 153 -3.47 -5.00 4.69
N ILE A 154 -4.44 -4.88 5.60
CA ILE A 154 -5.40 -3.77 5.63
C ILE A 154 -5.32 -3.07 7.00
N TYR A 155 -5.05 -1.77 6.98
CA TYR A 155 -5.16 -0.89 8.16
C TYR A 155 -6.43 -0.03 8.11
N GLY A 156 -6.94 0.24 6.91
CA GLY A 156 -8.17 0.99 6.64
C GLY A 156 -8.58 0.93 5.16
N LEU A 157 -9.73 1.52 4.82
CA LEU A 157 -10.25 1.49 3.44
C LEU A 157 -9.28 2.09 2.42
N ASP A 158 -8.61 3.18 2.81
CA ASP A 158 -7.64 3.91 2.00
C ASP A 158 -6.21 3.73 2.52
N PHE A 159 -5.96 2.66 3.30
CA PHE A 159 -4.67 2.41 3.92
C PHE A 159 -4.36 0.92 4.04
N ILE A 160 -3.42 0.44 3.21
CA ILE A 160 -3.12 -0.98 3.05
C ILE A 160 -1.61 -1.22 2.90
N ILE A 161 -1.19 -2.47 2.99
CA ILE A 161 0.04 -2.94 2.33
C ILE A 161 -0.37 -3.58 1.01
N ARG A 162 0.18 -3.04 -0.08
CA ARG A 162 -0.02 -3.55 -1.43
C ARG A 162 1.20 -4.31 -1.89
N GLN A 163 0.97 -5.46 -2.49
CA GLN A 163 1.94 -6.18 -3.29
C GLN A 163 1.67 -5.91 -4.76
N ASN A 164 2.69 -5.55 -5.53
CA ASN A 164 2.59 -5.51 -6.99
C ASN A 164 3.66 -6.41 -7.62
N ARG A 165 3.31 -7.05 -8.74
CA ARG A 165 4.19 -7.93 -9.51
C ARG A 165 4.32 -7.46 -10.95
N TYR A 166 5.53 -7.56 -11.50
CA TYR A 166 5.87 -7.10 -12.84
C TYR A 166 6.71 -8.13 -13.58
N LYS A 167 6.62 -8.11 -14.91
CA LYS A 167 7.64 -8.69 -15.78
C LYS A 167 8.88 -7.82 -15.70
N SER A 168 10.04 -8.44 -15.57
CA SER A 168 11.31 -7.74 -15.71
C SER A 168 11.59 -7.41 -17.18
N ALA A 169 12.55 -6.52 -17.42
CA ALA A 169 13.13 -6.29 -18.74
C ALA A 169 13.83 -7.55 -19.29
N ILE A 170 14.24 -8.45 -18.40
CA ILE A 170 14.71 -9.80 -18.75
C ILE A 170 13.46 -10.70 -18.76
N GLU A 171 13.05 -11.13 -19.95
CA GLU A 171 11.73 -11.75 -20.21
C GLU A 171 11.40 -12.99 -19.34
N SER A 172 12.43 -13.69 -18.84
CA SER A 172 12.28 -14.84 -17.94
C SER A 172 12.09 -14.48 -16.46
N TRP A 173 12.33 -13.22 -16.06
CA TRP A 173 12.30 -12.80 -14.66
C TRP A 173 11.04 -12.00 -14.34
N LYS A 174 10.58 -12.16 -13.10
CA LYS A 174 9.46 -11.41 -12.54
C LYS A 174 9.94 -10.72 -11.28
N THR A 175 9.52 -9.47 -11.11
CA THR A 175 9.81 -8.70 -9.91
C THR A 175 8.56 -8.51 -9.08
N TYR A 176 8.74 -8.27 -7.80
CA TYR A 176 7.66 -7.90 -6.91
C TYR A 176 8.15 -6.91 -5.85
N TYR A 177 7.21 -6.17 -5.26
CA TYR A 177 7.46 -5.40 -4.05
C TYR A 177 6.24 -5.45 -3.14
N HIS A 178 6.48 -5.22 -1.84
CA HIS A 178 5.46 -4.82 -0.88
C HIS A 178 5.69 -3.36 -0.48
N ALA A 179 4.61 -2.59 -0.40
CA ALA A 179 4.65 -1.20 0.04
C ALA A 179 3.41 -0.86 0.85
N LEU A 180 3.57 -0.04 1.90
CA LEU A 180 2.46 0.72 2.45
C LEU A 180 1.88 1.58 1.34
N ALA A 181 0.55 1.66 1.26
CA ALA A 181 -0.16 2.48 0.29
C ALA A 181 -1.27 3.25 1.01
N LYS A 182 -1.27 4.57 0.90
CA LYS A 182 -2.29 5.44 1.51
C LYS A 182 -2.83 6.41 0.47
N LYS A 183 -4.16 6.46 0.33
CA LYS A 183 -4.85 7.50 -0.44
C LYS A 183 -5.32 8.58 0.53
N VAL A 184 -5.04 9.84 0.19
CA VAL A 184 -5.29 11.01 1.03
C VAL A 184 -5.96 12.08 0.19
N GLU A 185 -7.16 12.49 0.58
CA GLU A 185 -7.80 13.68 0.06
C GLU A 185 -7.10 14.91 0.67
N LEU A 186 -6.46 15.72 -0.17
CA LEU A 186 -5.73 16.93 0.25
C LEU A 186 -6.61 18.17 0.22
N SER A 187 -7.55 18.21 -0.72
CA SER A 187 -8.64 19.18 -0.85
C SER A 187 -9.73 18.59 -1.76
N GLU A 188 -10.84 19.30 -1.95
CA GLU A 188 -11.94 18.88 -2.85
C GLU A 188 -11.45 18.55 -4.27
N ASP A 189 -10.42 19.25 -4.77
CA ASP A 189 -9.89 19.08 -6.12
C ASP A 189 -8.55 18.33 -6.17
N GLN A 190 -8.08 17.77 -5.05
CA GLN A 190 -6.73 17.19 -4.99
C GLN A 190 -6.67 15.93 -4.14
N THR A 191 -6.17 14.85 -4.74
CA THR A 191 -5.89 13.57 -4.07
C THR A 191 -4.42 13.22 -4.19
N ALA A 192 -3.83 12.71 -3.12
CA ALA A 192 -2.53 12.05 -3.11
C ALA A 192 -2.69 10.53 -2.93
N ILE A 193 -1.92 9.74 -3.68
CA ILE A 193 -1.74 8.31 -3.44
C ILE A 193 -0.25 8.06 -3.24
N VAL A 194 0.14 7.63 -2.05
CA VAL A 194 1.54 7.49 -1.64
C VAL A 194 1.85 6.01 -1.37
N PHE A 195 3.02 5.57 -1.81
CA PHE A 195 3.56 4.23 -1.59
C PHE A 195 4.96 4.29 -1.00
N VAL A 196 5.23 3.45 0.00
CA VAL A 196 6.56 3.31 0.63
C VAL A 196 6.82 1.87 1.03
N SER A 197 7.94 1.31 0.58
CA SER A 197 8.46 0.04 1.06
C SER A 197 9.30 0.21 2.32
N SER A 198 9.29 -0.82 3.13
CA SER A 198 10.19 -1.00 4.27
C SER A 198 10.79 -2.41 4.24
N ASN A 199 11.64 -2.75 5.21
CA ASN A 199 12.17 -4.10 5.38
C ASN A 199 11.12 -5.06 5.98
N MET A 200 9.98 -5.20 5.29
CA MET A 200 8.88 -6.09 5.67
C MET A 200 9.34 -7.54 5.60
N ASN A 201 8.93 -8.36 6.58
CA ASN A 201 9.18 -9.79 6.55
C ASN A 201 8.09 -10.49 5.73
N ASP A 202 8.35 -10.68 4.45
CA ASP A 202 7.52 -11.47 3.53
C ASP A 202 8.02 -12.91 3.39
N HIS A 203 8.90 -13.37 4.29
CA HIS A 203 9.47 -14.72 4.28
C HIS A 203 10.08 -15.10 2.93
N ASP A 204 10.62 -14.12 2.18
CA ASP A 204 11.22 -14.38 0.89
C ASP A 204 12.35 -15.43 1.01
N GLY A 205 12.36 -16.39 0.10
CA GLY A 205 13.37 -17.45 0.08
C GLY A 205 14.69 -17.04 -0.60
N GLY A 206 14.80 -15.76 -0.99
CA GLY A 206 15.95 -15.22 -1.67
C GLY A 206 17.04 -14.79 -0.69
N ASN A 207 18.25 -14.61 -1.20
CA ASN A 207 19.34 -14.02 -0.41
C ASN A 207 19.33 -12.50 -0.55
N ASN A 208 18.24 -11.86 -0.09
CA ASN A 208 18.15 -10.40 -0.05
C ASN A 208 18.82 -9.87 1.22
N SER A 209 19.64 -8.83 1.08
CA SER A 209 20.15 -8.09 2.22
C SER A 209 19.03 -7.32 2.93
N GLU A 210 19.25 -6.95 4.19
CA GLU A 210 18.37 -6.03 4.89
C GLU A 210 18.23 -4.72 4.10
N TYR A 211 16.99 -4.35 3.77
CA TYR A 211 16.70 -3.14 3.03
C TYR A 211 16.64 -1.94 3.98
N VAL A 212 17.29 -0.85 3.59
CA VAL A 212 17.22 0.45 4.26
C VAL A 212 16.69 1.45 3.25
N ASN A 213 15.52 2.03 3.54
CA ASN A 213 14.92 3.08 2.75
C ASN A 213 15.78 4.35 2.84
N PRO A 214 16.33 4.84 1.71
CA PRO A 214 17.23 5.99 1.71
C PRO A 214 16.50 7.34 1.78
N ILE A 215 15.16 7.34 1.69
CA ILE A 215 14.35 8.57 1.58
C ILE A 215 13.44 8.76 2.80
N VAL A 216 12.74 7.72 3.23
CA VAL A 216 11.77 7.77 4.33
C VAL A 216 12.37 7.09 5.56
N GLU A 217 12.82 7.87 6.55
CA GLU A 217 13.61 7.36 7.66
C GLU A 217 12.79 6.43 8.57
N ARG A 218 11.53 6.79 8.88
CA ARG A 218 10.67 5.96 9.73
C ARG A 218 10.32 4.61 9.11
N ALA A 219 10.46 4.46 7.79
CA ALA A 219 10.24 3.17 7.14
C ALA A 219 11.27 2.13 7.63
N ASN A 220 12.46 2.55 8.08
CA ASN A 220 13.54 1.64 8.49
C ASN A 220 13.26 0.90 9.80
N THR A 221 12.39 1.43 10.66
CA THR A 221 11.94 0.76 11.89
C THR A 221 10.65 -0.04 11.70
N PHE A 222 9.94 0.16 10.59
CA PHE A 222 8.65 -0.47 10.33
C PHE A 222 8.82 -1.81 9.60
N LYS A 223 8.78 -2.92 10.34
CA LYS A 223 9.05 -4.28 9.82
C LYS A 223 7.88 -5.24 10.08
N PRO A 224 6.70 -5.02 9.46
CA PRO A 224 5.56 -5.92 9.62
C PRO A 224 5.84 -7.29 9.01
N ASP A 225 5.15 -8.31 9.51
CA ASP A 225 5.12 -9.65 8.93
C ASP A 225 4.01 -9.74 7.86
N ILE A 226 4.32 -10.38 6.74
CA ILE A 226 3.45 -10.53 5.57
C ILE A 226 3.33 -12.01 5.21
N ASP A 227 2.10 -12.52 5.15
CA ASP A 227 1.84 -13.84 4.57
C ASP A 227 1.90 -13.77 3.03
N SER A 228 3.09 -14.04 2.51
CA SER A 228 3.39 -14.00 1.08
C SER A 228 3.01 -15.30 0.37
N GLN A 229 3.00 -15.28 -0.96
CA GLN A 229 2.69 -16.49 -1.74
C GLN A 229 3.91 -17.43 -1.80
N ARG A 230 3.66 -18.70 -2.13
CA ARG A 230 4.69 -19.76 -2.10
C ARG A 230 5.87 -19.47 -3.03
N ASP A 231 5.62 -18.90 -4.20
CA ASP A 231 6.66 -18.51 -5.16
C ASP A 231 7.61 -17.44 -4.59
N ILE A 232 7.12 -16.48 -3.80
CA ILE A 232 7.95 -15.53 -3.03
C ILE A 232 8.80 -16.26 -2.00
N ARG A 233 8.18 -17.12 -1.18
CA ARG A 233 8.88 -17.90 -0.14
C ARG A 233 9.90 -18.90 -0.69
N ASN A 234 9.75 -19.30 -1.94
CA ASN A 234 10.69 -20.15 -2.66
C ASN A 234 11.80 -19.36 -3.36
N GLY A 235 11.76 -18.02 -3.36
CA GLY A 235 12.74 -17.18 -4.06
C GLY A 235 12.59 -17.17 -5.59
N GLU A 236 11.40 -17.48 -6.12
CA GLU A 236 11.15 -17.55 -7.57
C GLU A 236 11.00 -16.16 -8.23
N LEU A 237 10.88 -15.10 -7.43
CA LEU A 237 10.65 -13.73 -7.86
C LEU A 237 11.74 -12.82 -7.29
N SER A 238 12.20 -11.84 -8.07
CA SER A 238 13.17 -10.85 -7.61
C SER A 238 12.47 -9.73 -6.83
N LYS A 239 12.88 -9.51 -5.59
CA LYS A 239 12.32 -8.46 -4.74
C LYS A 239 12.89 -7.10 -5.14
N VAL A 240 12.05 -6.08 -5.26
CA VAL A 240 12.44 -4.68 -5.46
C VAL A 240 11.74 -3.82 -4.39
N TYR A 241 12.19 -2.57 -4.21
CA TYR A 241 11.63 -1.69 -3.19
C TYR A 241 11.23 -0.34 -3.78
N VAL A 242 10.09 0.17 -3.32
CA VAL A 242 9.65 1.53 -3.58
C VAL A 242 10.17 2.41 -2.46
N ASN A 243 11.29 3.09 -2.67
CA ASN A 243 11.83 4.04 -1.68
C ASN A 243 10.76 5.09 -1.34
N ILE A 244 10.16 5.65 -2.39
CA ILE A 244 8.96 6.48 -2.31
C ILE A 244 8.26 6.49 -3.67
N SER A 245 6.94 6.47 -3.71
CA SER A 245 6.16 6.79 -4.92
C SER A 245 4.95 7.59 -4.51
N ALA A 246 4.64 8.69 -5.18
CA ALA A 246 3.49 9.52 -4.85
C ALA A 246 2.85 10.13 -6.10
N PHE A 247 1.55 9.90 -6.28
CA PHE A 247 0.75 10.58 -7.29
C PHE A 247 0.00 11.73 -6.63
N PHE A 248 0.27 12.96 -7.05
CA PHE A 248 -0.56 14.12 -6.76
C PHE A 248 -1.46 14.39 -7.96
N ILE A 249 -2.75 14.18 -7.79
CA ILE A 249 -3.77 14.26 -8.83
C ILE A 249 -4.60 15.51 -8.57
N TYR A 250 -4.67 16.40 -9.56
CA TYR A 250 -5.39 17.66 -9.48
C TYR A 250 -6.53 17.67 -10.51
N ASN A 251 -7.72 18.01 -10.04
CA ASN A 251 -8.86 18.30 -10.88
C ASN A 251 -8.79 19.75 -11.35
N ASP A 252 -8.64 19.98 -12.66
CA ASP A 252 -8.82 21.29 -13.25
C ASP A 252 -10.05 21.27 -14.18
N CYS A 253 -10.68 22.43 -14.38
CA CYS A 253 -11.92 22.56 -15.17
C CYS A 253 -11.89 21.91 -16.57
N CYS A 254 -10.72 21.79 -17.18
CA CYS A 254 -10.54 21.27 -18.54
C CYS A 254 -9.68 20.00 -18.62
N CYS A 255 -9.00 19.61 -17.53
CA CYS A 255 -8.01 18.54 -17.55
C CYS A 255 -7.74 17.97 -16.15
N THR A 256 -7.12 16.80 -16.10
CA THR A 256 -6.53 16.27 -14.86
C THR A 256 -5.02 16.44 -14.96
N ARG A 257 -4.41 17.11 -13.99
CA ARG A 257 -2.95 17.17 -13.85
C ARG A 257 -2.47 16.12 -12.87
N ILE A 258 -1.35 15.50 -13.18
CA ILE A 258 -0.69 14.52 -12.31
C ILE A 258 0.76 14.94 -12.15
N THR A 259 1.23 15.05 -10.92
CA THR A 259 2.65 15.06 -10.59
C THR A 259 2.96 13.75 -9.89
N HIS A 260 3.78 12.92 -10.51
CA HIS A 260 4.19 11.62 -10.00
C HIS A 260 5.66 11.66 -9.56
N ILE A 261 5.90 11.47 -8.27
CA ILE A 261 7.24 11.31 -7.69
C ILE A 261 7.53 9.83 -7.56
N ILE A 262 8.73 9.38 -7.93
CA ILE A 262 9.14 7.99 -7.70
C ILE A 262 10.63 7.90 -7.39
N SER A 263 10.98 6.98 -6.52
CA SER A 263 12.33 6.46 -6.37
C SER A 263 12.22 4.98 -6.04
N MET A 264 13.05 4.17 -6.68
CA MET A 264 13.02 2.72 -6.55
C MET A 264 14.42 2.17 -6.34
N ASP A 265 14.51 1.15 -5.50
CA ASP A 265 15.63 0.24 -5.45
C ASP A 265 15.26 -1.00 -6.27
N HIS A 266 15.92 -1.19 -7.41
CA HIS A 266 15.66 -2.32 -8.30
C HIS A 266 16.34 -3.61 -7.83
N ASN A 267 17.12 -3.57 -6.73
CA ASN A 267 17.80 -4.71 -6.12
C ASN A 267 18.53 -5.57 -7.18
N THR A 268 19.22 -4.88 -8.09
CA THR A 268 19.84 -5.47 -9.28
C THR A 268 21.24 -6.00 -9.01
N LEU A 269 21.79 -6.73 -9.99
CA LEU A 269 23.16 -7.22 -9.94
C LEU A 269 24.20 -6.07 -9.81
N PRO A 270 25.36 -6.33 -9.17
CA PRO A 270 26.40 -5.34 -8.90
C PRO A 270 26.90 -4.54 -10.11
N ASP A 271 26.82 -5.11 -11.32
CA ASP A 271 27.34 -4.49 -12.55
C ASP A 271 26.33 -3.54 -13.23
N THR A 272 25.16 -3.32 -12.62
CA THR A 272 24.13 -2.44 -13.19
C THR A 272 24.49 -0.99 -12.96
N THR A 273 24.58 -0.19 -14.04
CA THR A 273 24.92 1.23 -13.93
C THR A 273 23.74 2.07 -13.42
N ASP A 274 24.03 3.16 -12.71
CA ASP A 274 23.03 4.18 -12.31
C ASP A 274 22.18 4.65 -13.49
N GLU A 275 22.79 4.80 -14.67
CA GLU A 275 22.08 5.18 -15.89
C GLU A 275 21.04 4.12 -16.30
N THR A 276 21.38 2.83 -16.19
CA THR A 276 20.45 1.74 -16.49
C THR A 276 19.27 1.73 -15.50
N LEU A 277 19.54 1.93 -14.21
CA LEU A 277 18.51 2.03 -13.17
C LEU A 277 17.58 3.23 -13.41
N ARG A 278 18.15 4.36 -13.84
CA ARG A 278 17.40 5.55 -14.23
C ARG A 278 16.51 5.28 -15.44
N VAL A 279 17.01 4.61 -16.47
CA VAL A 279 16.22 4.21 -17.66
C VAL A 279 15.06 3.30 -17.27
N MET A 280 15.29 2.30 -16.42
CA MET A 280 14.23 1.41 -15.93
C MET A 280 13.14 2.18 -15.17
N THR A 281 13.54 3.09 -14.29
CA THR A 281 12.63 3.96 -13.55
C THR A 281 11.86 4.89 -14.48
N ALA A 282 12.55 5.51 -15.44
CA ALA A 282 11.97 6.42 -16.42
C ALA A 282 10.91 5.70 -17.28
N GLN A 283 11.19 4.48 -17.73
CA GLN A 283 10.23 3.69 -18.50
C GLN A 283 8.95 3.42 -17.70
N LYS A 284 9.08 3.05 -16.42
CA LYS A 284 7.93 2.84 -15.53
C LYS A 284 7.11 4.12 -15.34
N MET A 285 7.76 5.27 -15.15
CA MET A 285 7.07 6.56 -15.08
C MET A 285 6.37 6.92 -16.38
N LEU A 286 7.03 6.74 -17.53
CA LEU A 286 6.47 7.07 -18.84
C LEU A 286 5.27 6.17 -19.19
N ASN A 287 5.17 4.95 -18.65
CA ASN A 287 3.97 4.12 -18.78
C ASN A 287 2.72 4.80 -18.19
N VAL A 288 2.86 5.63 -17.14
CA VAL A 288 1.74 6.42 -16.58
C VAL A 288 1.14 7.36 -17.63
N ALA A 289 1.93 7.85 -18.59
CA ALA A 289 1.43 8.70 -19.67
C ALA A 289 0.42 7.97 -20.59
N ASN A 290 0.39 6.62 -20.57
CA ASN A 290 -0.60 5.83 -21.30
C ASN A 290 -2.01 5.95 -20.71
N LEU A 291 -2.19 6.49 -19.49
CA LEU A 291 -3.51 6.83 -18.93
C LEU A 291 -4.34 7.69 -19.89
N ARG A 292 -3.70 8.58 -20.66
CA ARG A 292 -4.36 9.36 -21.72
C ARG A 292 -5.10 8.46 -22.72
N ASN A 293 -4.47 7.36 -23.13
CA ASN A 293 -5.02 6.43 -24.11
C ASN A 293 -6.10 5.52 -23.49
N VAL A 294 -5.93 5.14 -22.22
CA VAL A 294 -6.94 4.35 -21.49
C VAL A 294 -8.25 5.11 -21.41
N LEU A 295 -8.17 6.39 -21.03
CA LEU A 295 -9.35 7.21 -20.85
C LEU A 295 -10.02 7.49 -22.19
N THR A 296 -9.29 7.73 -23.29
CA THR A 296 -9.90 7.95 -24.62
C THR A 296 -10.58 6.72 -25.22
N ARG A 297 -10.12 5.49 -24.90
CA ARG A 297 -10.67 4.25 -25.47
C ARG A 297 -11.98 3.77 -24.83
N ASN A 298 -12.32 4.17 -23.61
CA ASN A 298 -13.55 3.77 -22.90
C ASN A 298 -14.82 4.51 -23.37
N MET A 299 -14.97 4.76 -24.67
CA MET A 299 -16.21 5.29 -25.25
C MET A 299 -17.14 4.14 -25.63
N PRO A 300 -18.42 4.13 -25.19
CA PRO A 300 -19.47 3.69 -26.08
C PRO A 300 -19.54 4.70 -27.24
N THR A 301 -19.48 4.21 -28.47
CA THR A 301 -19.63 4.99 -29.70
C THR A 301 -21.03 5.60 -29.76
N ARG A 302 -21.23 6.73 -29.08
CA ARG A 302 -22.31 7.70 -29.28
C ARG A 302 -21.60 9.03 -29.06
N TYR A 303 -21.08 9.72 -30.06
CA TYR A 303 -21.81 10.33 -31.18
C TYR A 303 -20.91 10.36 -32.42
N ALA A 304 -21.38 9.72 -33.49
CA ALA A 304 -20.87 9.91 -34.84
C ALA A 304 -22.07 9.92 -35.81
N VAL A 305 -22.93 10.93 -35.67
CA VAL A 305 -23.90 11.47 -36.66
C VAL A 305 -24.29 12.83 -36.04
N LEU A 306 -24.21 14.01 -36.66
CA LEU A 306 -24.27 14.46 -38.05
C LEU A 306 -23.16 15.50 -38.31
#